data_AF-A0A4U7JPB6-F1
#
_entry.id   AF-A0A4U7JPB6-F1
#
_cell.length_a   1.000
_cell.length_b   1.000
_cell.length_c   1.000
_cell.angle_alpha   90.00
_cell.angle_beta   90.00
_cell.angle_gamma   90.00
#
_symmetry.space_group_name_H-M   'P 1'
#
loop_
_entity.id
_entity.type
_entity.pdbx_description
1 polymer ?
#
loop_
_entity_poly.entity_id
_entity_poly.type
_entity_poly.pdbx_seq_one_letter_code
_entity_poly.pdbx_strand_id
1 'polypeptide(L)'
;MKLMITQKQLDELSSEQKQNLCDLWIPNLYDVAVATVCVDAAEEKYGQITFVIGGITILKNYNLLLHDLKYLPDQKIRILQDDNSESDDSENIDENSNVENEENDEINIGINVNEEEEEENIDEDFSFDEDFSFEFQRPESFLKHDCLPLLNIGQMIDILSRKNYGQCNFSLSVAIDEDYIDIGKENFVQDSTLLENSENVELCDVLWKAVKALL
;
A
#
# COMPACT_ATOMS: atom_id res chain seq x y z
N MET A 1 10.24 -17.51 -17.20
CA MET A 1 8.92 -17.61 -16.56
C MET A 1 8.66 -16.35 -15.77
N LYS A 2 7.83 -15.47 -16.32
CA LYS A 2 7.30 -14.30 -15.65
C LYS A 2 6.34 -14.69 -14.52
N LEU A 3 6.50 -14.06 -13.35
CA LEU A 3 5.74 -14.38 -12.13
C LEU A 3 4.76 -13.27 -11.72
N MET A 4 4.90 -12.07 -12.28
CA MET A 4 4.09 -10.89 -11.98
C MET A 4 4.00 -9.95 -13.19
N ILE A 5 2.98 -9.08 -13.19
CA ILE A 5 2.83 -8.04 -14.20
C ILE A 5 3.89 -6.95 -14.04
N THR A 6 4.14 -6.21 -15.12
CA THR A 6 5.13 -5.12 -15.14
C THR A 6 4.47 -3.75 -15.10
N GLN A 7 5.21 -2.72 -14.64
CA GLN A 7 4.75 -1.33 -14.61
C GLN A 7 4.17 -0.86 -15.97
N LYS A 8 4.83 -1.22 -17.09
CA LYS A 8 4.34 -0.94 -18.45
C LYS A 8 2.92 -1.47 -18.70
N GLN A 9 2.58 -2.62 -18.14
CA GLN A 9 1.25 -3.22 -18.27
C GLN A 9 0.19 -2.55 -17.40
N LEU A 10 0.59 -1.82 -16.35
CA LEU A 10 -0.28 -0.89 -15.60
C LEU A 10 -0.43 0.45 -16.36
N ASP A 11 0.63 0.94 -16.99
CA ASP A 11 0.58 2.18 -17.79
C ASP A 11 -0.35 2.06 -19.01
N GLU A 12 -0.49 0.86 -19.58
CA GLU A 12 -1.46 0.50 -20.63
C GLU A 12 -2.94 0.62 -20.20
N LEU A 13 -3.25 0.72 -18.90
CA LEU A 13 -4.63 0.78 -18.40
C LEU A 13 -5.21 2.19 -18.46
N SER A 14 -6.51 2.29 -18.75
CA SER A 14 -7.25 3.55 -18.56
C SER A 14 -7.38 3.91 -17.07
N SER A 15 -7.70 5.17 -16.76
CA SER A 15 -7.93 5.60 -15.37
C SER A 15 -9.06 4.83 -14.67
N GLU A 16 -10.11 4.46 -15.42
CA GLU A 16 -11.21 3.63 -14.91
C GLU A 16 -10.74 2.21 -14.58
N GLN A 17 -9.95 1.59 -15.46
CA GLN A 17 -9.37 0.26 -15.22
C GLN A 17 -8.37 0.25 -14.06
N LYS A 18 -7.63 1.35 -13.86
CA LYS A 18 -6.73 1.56 -12.71
C LYS A 18 -7.53 1.64 -11.40
N GLN A 19 -8.63 2.40 -11.39
CA GLN A 19 -9.53 2.48 -10.24
C GLN A 19 -10.14 1.10 -9.92
N ASN A 20 -10.73 0.44 -10.92
CA ASN A 20 -11.29 -0.90 -10.77
C ASN A 20 -10.24 -1.88 -10.23
N LEU A 21 -9.02 -1.88 -10.77
CA LEU A 21 -7.92 -2.72 -10.30
C LEU A 21 -7.57 -2.46 -8.83
N CYS A 22 -7.49 -1.19 -8.42
CA CYS A 22 -7.29 -0.84 -7.03
C CYS A 22 -8.41 -1.41 -6.16
N ASP A 23 -9.68 -1.29 -6.57
CA ASP A 23 -10.83 -1.78 -5.80
C ASP A 23 -10.89 -3.33 -5.72
N LEU A 24 -10.38 -4.06 -6.73
CA LEU A 24 -10.28 -5.53 -6.67
C LEU A 24 -9.16 -6.03 -5.77
N TRP A 25 -8.11 -5.21 -5.62
CA TRP A 25 -6.90 -5.55 -4.90
C TRP A 25 -7.07 -5.42 -3.39
N ILE A 26 -6.77 -6.53 -2.71
CA ILE A 26 -6.62 -6.60 -1.25
C ILE A 26 -5.10 -6.66 -0.99
N PRO A 27 -4.48 -5.59 -0.46
CA PRO A 27 -3.05 -5.59 -0.16
C PRO A 27 -2.70 -6.57 0.94
N ASN A 28 -1.60 -7.31 0.75
CA ASN A 28 -0.97 -8.15 1.76
C ASN A 28 0.47 -7.68 2.07
N LEU A 29 1.04 -8.22 3.14
CA LEU A 29 2.47 -8.03 3.42
C LEU A 29 3.32 -8.66 2.31
N TYR A 30 4.41 -7.97 1.97
CA TYR A 30 5.35 -8.30 0.90
C TYR A 30 4.81 -8.22 -0.54
N ASP A 31 3.58 -7.75 -0.72
CA ASP A 31 3.07 -7.37 -2.04
C ASP A 31 3.91 -6.21 -2.62
N VAL A 32 4.12 -6.24 -3.94
CA VAL A 32 4.81 -5.16 -4.66
C VAL A 32 3.77 -4.25 -5.28
N ALA A 33 3.89 -2.94 -5.05
CA ALA A 33 2.96 -1.93 -5.55
C ALA A 33 3.70 -0.74 -6.16
N VAL A 34 2.99 0.04 -6.98
CA VAL A 34 3.45 1.29 -7.58
C VAL A 34 2.57 2.41 -7.04
N ALA A 35 3.14 3.33 -6.26
CA ALA A 35 2.49 4.55 -5.80
C ALA A 35 2.70 5.68 -6.80
N THR A 36 1.70 6.54 -6.97
CA THR A 36 1.85 7.84 -7.66
C THR A 36 2.16 8.91 -6.62
N VAL A 37 3.24 9.68 -6.83
CA VAL A 37 3.70 10.72 -5.90
C VAL A 37 3.86 12.05 -6.62
N CYS A 38 3.55 13.16 -5.97
CA CYS A 38 3.95 14.47 -6.46
C CYS A 38 5.46 14.64 -6.26
N VAL A 39 6.20 14.90 -7.33
CA VAL A 39 7.66 15.15 -7.31
C VAL A 39 7.95 16.64 -7.36
N ASP A 40 7.13 17.41 -8.07
CA ASP A 40 7.18 18.86 -8.13
C ASP A 40 5.75 19.42 -8.09
N ALA A 41 5.42 20.16 -7.03
CA ALA A 41 4.11 20.76 -6.82
C ALA A 41 3.92 22.07 -7.61
N ALA A 42 5.00 22.76 -7.99
CA ALA A 42 4.92 24.00 -8.76
C ALA A 42 4.67 23.74 -10.25
N GLU A 43 5.18 22.62 -10.77
CA GLU A 43 4.98 22.19 -12.16
C GLU A 43 3.96 21.03 -12.31
N GLU A 44 3.23 20.69 -11.26
CA GLU A 44 2.27 19.56 -11.19
C GLU A 44 2.83 18.22 -11.71
N LYS A 45 4.12 17.94 -11.48
CA LYS A 45 4.78 16.73 -11.96
C LYS A 45 4.62 15.58 -10.97
N TYR A 46 4.04 14.49 -11.45
CA TYR A 46 3.89 13.24 -10.71
C TYR A 46 4.88 12.18 -11.19
N GLY A 47 5.52 11.52 -10.24
CA GLY A 47 6.37 10.35 -10.45
C GLY A 47 5.67 9.06 -10.03
N GLN A 48 6.16 7.93 -10.51
CA GLN A 48 5.74 6.60 -10.06
C GLN A 48 6.85 5.96 -9.24
N ILE A 49 6.50 5.42 -8.07
CA ILE A 49 7.42 4.77 -7.14
C ILE A 49 7.00 3.32 -6.91
N THR A 50 7.85 2.39 -7.33
CA THR A 50 7.71 0.97 -6.94
C THR A 50 8.21 0.76 -5.51
N PHE A 51 7.43 0.06 -4.70
CA PHE A 51 7.74 -0.27 -3.31
C PHE A 51 7.24 -1.67 -2.93
N VAL A 52 7.72 -2.19 -1.81
CA VAL A 52 7.25 -3.45 -1.20
C VAL A 52 6.50 -3.09 0.06
N ILE A 53 5.30 -3.64 0.25
CA ILE A 53 4.47 -3.37 1.43
C ILE A 53 5.07 -4.12 2.63
N GLY A 54 5.62 -3.40 3.60
CA GLY A 54 6.11 -3.99 4.85
C GLY A 54 5.11 -3.92 6.00
N GLY A 55 4.09 -3.07 5.90
CA GLY A 55 3.06 -2.91 6.92
C GLY A 55 1.78 -2.31 6.35
N ILE A 56 0.64 -2.59 6.98
CA ILE A 56 -0.67 -2.09 6.59
C ILE A 56 -1.36 -1.52 7.84
N THR A 57 -1.86 -0.29 7.75
CA THR A 57 -2.63 0.36 8.81
C THR A 57 -4.01 0.72 8.30
N ILE A 58 -5.05 0.35 9.06
CA ILE A 58 -6.44 0.71 8.77
C ILE A 58 -6.73 2.06 9.44
N LEU A 59 -7.11 3.06 8.65
CA LEU A 59 -7.49 4.39 9.13
C LEU A 59 -8.97 4.41 9.56
N LYS A 60 -9.36 5.41 10.38
CA LYS A 60 -10.72 5.55 10.95
C LYS A 60 -11.86 5.62 9.92
N ASN A 61 -11.53 5.95 8.66
CA ASN A 61 -12.44 6.02 7.52
C ASN A 61 -12.42 4.75 6.63
N TYR A 62 -11.85 3.65 7.12
CA TYR A 62 -11.60 2.40 6.39
C TYR A 62 -10.62 2.51 5.21
N ASN A 63 -9.94 3.64 5.02
CA ASN A 63 -8.82 3.71 4.08
C ASN A 63 -7.63 2.88 4.62
N LEU A 64 -6.91 2.26 3.69
CA LEU A 64 -5.68 1.54 3.99
C LEU A 64 -4.47 2.44 3.71
N LEU A 65 -3.58 2.55 4.70
CA LEU A 65 -2.26 3.15 4.59
C LEU A 65 -1.23 2.02 4.50
N LEU A 66 -0.36 2.09 3.49
CA LEU A 66 0.59 1.05 3.11
C LEU A 66 2.00 1.56 3.39
N HIS A 67 2.72 0.91 4.31
CA HIS A 67 4.09 1.29 4.69
C HIS A 67 5.12 0.62 3.79
N ASP A 68 6.08 1.39 3.31
CA ASP A 68 7.20 0.88 2.52
C ASP A 68 8.17 0.12 3.44
N LEU A 69 8.43 -1.14 3.09
CA LEU A 69 9.33 -2.04 3.81
C LEU A 69 10.73 -1.42 4.04
N LYS A 70 11.17 -0.48 3.18
CA LYS A 70 12.46 0.22 3.33
C LYS A 70 12.57 1.03 4.63
N TYR A 71 11.46 1.55 5.18
CA TYR A 71 11.46 2.46 6.33
C TYR A 71 11.03 1.79 7.63
N LEU A 72 10.59 0.53 7.56
CA LEU A 72 10.24 -0.23 8.76
C LEU A 72 11.52 -0.73 9.45
N PRO A 73 11.67 -0.51 10.77
CA PRO A 73 12.78 -1.10 11.51
C PRO A 73 12.66 -2.62 11.50
N ASP A 74 13.79 -3.34 11.56
CA ASP A 74 13.88 -4.82 11.60
C ASP A 74 13.21 -5.48 12.84
N GLN A 75 12.41 -4.74 13.60
CA GLN A 75 11.77 -5.18 14.83
C GLN A 75 10.37 -5.74 14.58
N LYS A 76 10.33 -7.06 14.39
CA LYS A 76 9.22 -7.98 14.75
C LYS A 76 7.82 -7.50 14.35
N ILE A 77 7.30 -8.08 13.28
CA ILE A 77 5.88 -8.07 12.87
C ILE A 77 4.98 -8.22 14.13
N ARG A 78 4.43 -7.10 14.61
CA ARG A 78 3.38 -7.11 15.64
C ARG A 78 2.05 -7.19 14.93
N ILE A 79 1.59 -8.41 14.65
CA ILE A 79 0.16 -8.63 14.48
C ILE A 79 -0.45 -8.33 15.86
N LEU A 80 -1.12 -7.18 15.99
CA LEU A 80 -2.00 -6.94 17.11
C LEU A 80 -3.21 -7.84 16.93
N GLN A 81 -3.15 -9.04 17.51
CA GLN A 81 -4.33 -9.85 17.75
C GLN A 81 -5.01 -9.31 19.01
N ASP A 82 -6.30 -9.01 18.90
CA ASP A 82 -7.14 -8.54 20.01
C ASP A 82 -7.44 -9.71 20.97
N ASP A 83 -6.47 -10.09 21.80
CA ASP A 83 -6.68 -11.06 22.88
C ASP A 83 -7.17 -10.34 24.15
N ASN A 84 -8.49 -10.19 24.22
CA ASN A 84 -9.19 -10.02 25.49
C ASN A 84 -9.03 -11.30 26.33
N SER A 85 -8.04 -11.34 27.21
CA SER A 85 -8.05 -12.25 28.37
C SER A 85 -7.51 -11.54 29.61
N GLU A 86 -8.42 -11.19 30.51
CA GLU A 86 -8.09 -10.77 31.87
C GLU A 86 -7.44 -11.95 32.62
N SER A 87 -6.27 -11.73 33.20
CA SER A 87 -5.84 -12.44 34.40
C SER A 87 -4.83 -11.58 35.15
N ASP A 88 -5.21 -11.17 36.37
CA ASP A 88 -4.28 -10.70 37.38
C ASP A 88 -3.15 -11.72 37.58
N ASP A 89 -1.92 -11.23 37.76
CA ASP A 89 -1.18 -11.51 38.98
C ASP A 89 -0.12 -10.42 39.19
N SER A 90 -0.10 -9.88 40.40
CA SER A 90 0.79 -8.78 40.82
C SER A 90 1.85 -9.29 41.80
N GLU A 91 3.06 -8.74 41.71
CA GLU A 91 4.04 -8.49 42.80
C GLU A 91 5.33 -7.93 42.15
N ASN A 92 5.68 -6.64 42.26
CA ASN A 92 6.22 -5.86 43.40
C ASN A 92 7.72 -6.02 43.71
N ILE A 93 8.28 -4.98 44.39
CA ILE A 93 9.69 -4.72 44.81
C ILE A 93 10.55 -4.11 43.69
N ASP A 94 11.19 -2.93 43.79
CA ASP A 94 11.15 -1.74 44.69
C ASP A 94 11.44 -0.50 43.78
N GLU A 95 10.87 0.70 43.91
CA GLU A 95 11.03 1.75 44.94
C GLU A 95 12.46 2.18 45.32
N ASN A 96 12.89 3.35 44.84
CA ASN A 96 13.54 4.31 45.74
C ASN A 96 13.31 5.76 45.30
N SER A 97 12.98 6.60 46.27
CA SER A 97 12.47 7.97 46.07
C SER A 97 13.57 9.02 46.01
N ASN A 98 13.26 10.15 45.38
CA ASN A 98 13.46 11.46 46.02
C ASN A 98 12.58 12.52 45.33
N VAL A 99 11.71 13.14 46.13
CA VAL A 99 10.90 14.29 45.75
C VAL A 99 11.33 15.44 46.64
N GLU A 100 11.75 16.56 46.06
CA GLU A 100 11.60 17.87 46.66
C GLU A 100 10.92 18.78 45.63
N ASN A 101 9.85 19.44 46.08
CA ASN A 101 9.02 20.38 45.32
C ASN A 101 9.47 21.83 45.62
N GLU A 102 8.71 22.80 45.09
CA GLU A 102 8.75 24.25 45.40
C GLU A 102 9.86 25.00 44.60
N GLU A 103 9.60 26.09 43.87
CA GLU A 103 8.45 27.00 43.84
C GLU A 103 8.23 27.66 42.45
N ASN A 104 6.98 28.06 42.19
CA ASN A 104 6.44 29.17 41.38
C ASN A 104 7.32 29.91 40.33
N ASP A 105 6.74 30.12 39.13
CA ASP A 105 6.57 31.48 38.58
C ASP A 105 5.49 31.52 37.47
N GLU A 106 4.32 32.09 37.78
CA GLU A 106 3.29 32.44 36.79
C GLU A 106 3.61 33.81 36.17
N ILE A 107 3.97 33.88 34.88
CA ILE A 107 4.06 35.17 34.17
C ILE A 107 2.86 35.34 33.24
N ASN A 108 1.86 36.02 33.80
CA ASN A 108 0.71 36.59 33.10
C ASN A 108 1.17 37.75 32.19
N ILE A 109 1.14 37.56 30.86
CA ILE A 109 1.30 38.66 29.90
C ILE A 109 -0.07 39.01 29.32
N GLY A 110 -0.61 40.13 29.81
CA GLY A 110 -1.94 40.60 29.45
C GLY A 110 -2.04 41.06 28.00
N ILE A 111 -3.17 40.73 27.38
CA ILE A 111 -3.60 41.29 26.09
C ILE A 111 -3.71 42.82 26.25
N ASN A 112 -2.84 43.55 25.55
CA ASN A 112 -2.95 45.00 25.42
C ASN A 112 -3.12 45.36 23.95
N VAL A 113 -4.38 45.58 23.53
CA VAL A 113 -4.71 46.01 22.17
C VAL A 113 -4.46 47.51 22.09
N ASN A 114 -3.35 47.91 21.46
CA ASN A 114 -3.15 49.26 20.97
C ASN A 114 -2.97 49.19 19.45
N GLU A 115 -3.84 49.89 18.73
CA GLU A 115 -3.79 50.08 17.29
C GLU A 115 -2.80 51.22 16.98
N GLU A 116 -1.56 50.90 16.62
CA GLU A 116 -0.66 51.86 15.93
C GLU A 116 -0.06 51.17 14.69
N GLU A 117 -0.20 51.83 13.54
CA GLU A 117 0.19 51.31 12.22
C GLU A 117 1.70 51.46 12.02
N GLU A 118 2.48 50.43 12.34
CA GLU A 118 3.88 50.32 11.90
C GLU A 118 3.99 49.30 10.77
N GLU A 119 4.42 49.77 9.59
CA GLU A 119 4.82 48.92 8.46
C GLU A 119 6.16 48.24 8.80
N GLU A 120 6.11 47.21 9.65
CA GLU A 120 7.24 46.30 9.85
C GLU A 120 7.59 45.66 8.50
N ASN A 121 8.72 46.09 7.93
CA ASN A 121 9.31 45.41 6.81
C ASN A 121 9.87 44.09 7.36
N ILE A 122 9.10 43.02 7.20
CA ILE A 122 9.51 41.64 7.46
C ILE A 122 10.49 41.21 6.36
N ASP A 123 11.64 41.89 6.32
CA ASP A 123 12.88 41.35 5.77
C ASP A 123 13.46 40.38 6.80
N GLU A 124 12.66 39.36 7.17
CA GLU A 124 13.17 38.18 7.85
C GLU A 124 14.12 37.48 6.87
N ASP A 125 15.41 37.70 7.09
CA ASP A 125 16.51 37.03 6.40
C ASP A 125 16.42 35.53 6.75
N PHE A 126 15.60 34.80 5.99
CA PHE A 126 15.42 33.35 6.09
C PHE A 126 16.77 32.68 5.81
N SER A 127 17.58 32.53 6.87
CA SER A 127 18.78 31.73 6.86
C SER A 127 18.37 30.28 6.61
N PHE A 128 18.39 29.87 5.35
CA PHE A 128 18.36 28.45 5.00
C PHE A 128 19.52 27.79 5.72
N ASP A 129 19.20 26.91 6.69
CA ASP A 129 20.17 25.95 7.19
C ASP A 129 20.77 25.22 5.99
N GLU A 130 22.10 25.24 5.83
CA GLU A 130 22.79 24.70 4.63
C GLU A 130 22.56 23.19 4.43
N ASP A 131 21.96 22.51 5.43
CA ASP A 131 21.55 21.10 5.41
C ASP A 131 20.14 20.87 4.80
N PHE A 132 19.34 21.91 4.54
CA PHE A 132 18.01 21.76 3.92
C PHE A 132 18.13 21.56 2.40
N SER A 133 18.35 20.32 1.96
CA SER A 133 18.31 19.99 0.53
C SER A 133 16.85 19.92 0.03
N PHE A 134 16.57 20.65 -1.05
CA PHE A 134 15.29 20.58 -1.79
C PHE A 134 15.13 19.28 -2.62
N GLU A 135 15.85 18.22 -2.27
CA GLU A 135 15.80 16.95 -2.99
C GLU A 135 14.51 16.19 -2.64
N PHE A 136 13.91 15.54 -3.63
CA PHE A 136 12.67 14.78 -3.44
C PHE A 136 12.86 13.67 -2.38
N GLN A 137 12.17 13.83 -1.25
CA GLN A 137 12.14 12.82 -0.20
C GLN A 137 11.04 11.80 -0.47
N ARG A 138 11.44 10.53 -0.68
CA ARG A 138 10.50 9.41 -0.85
C ARG A 138 9.66 9.20 0.43
N PRO A 139 8.32 9.20 0.35
CA PRO A 139 7.46 8.94 1.50
C PRO A 139 7.68 7.55 2.11
N GLU A 140 7.48 7.44 3.43
CA GLU A 140 7.55 6.18 4.18
C GLU A 140 6.28 5.33 4.02
N SER A 141 5.15 5.97 3.69
CA SER A 141 3.87 5.30 3.50
C SER A 141 3.01 5.98 2.44
N PHE A 142 2.08 5.21 1.88
CA PHE A 142 1.22 5.59 0.75
C PHE A 142 -0.22 5.21 1.02
N LEU A 143 -1.18 6.03 0.60
CA LEU A 143 -2.60 5.68 0.65
C LEU A 143 -2.90 4.67 -0.46
N LYS A 144 -3.71 3.64 -0.15
CA LYS A 144 -4.04 2.57 -1.10
C LYS A 144 -4.61 3.08 -2.43
N HIS A 145 -5.41 4.15 -2.42
CA HIS A 145 -6.02 4.69 -3.64
C HIS A 145 -5.00 5.30 -4.61
N ASP A 146 -3.86 5.77 -4.12
CA ASP A 146 -2.75 6.28 -4.95
C ASP A 146 -1.82 5.16 -5.44
N CYS A 147 -2.14 3.90 -5.10
CA CYS A 147 -1.32 2.72 -5.36
C CYS A 147 -1.99 1.72 -6.32
N LEU A 148 -1.18 1.11 -7.18
CA LEU A 148 -1.57 0.00 -8.04
C LEU A 148 -0.67 -1.23 -7.79
N PRO A 149 -1.23 -2.44 -7.71
CA PRO A 149 -0.44 -3.65 -7.47
C PRO A 149 0.31 -4.11 -8.71
N LEU A 150 1.54 -4.58 -8.53
CA LEU A 150 2.20 -5.48 -9.49
C LEU A 150 1.78 -6.92 -9.19
N LEU A 151 0.55 -7.26 -9.58
CA LEU A 151 -0.07 -8.55 -9.31
C LEU A 151 0.82 -9.73 -9.72
N ASN A 152 1.07 -10.63 -8.76
CA ASN A 152 1.64 -11.94 -8.97
C ASN A 152 0.57 -12.97 -9.45
N ILE A 153 1.02 -14.14 -9.89
CA ILE A 153 0.15 -15.24 -10.36
C ILE A 153 -0.96 -15.58 -9.35
N GLY A 154 -0.64 -15.69 -8.06
CA GLY A 154 -1.60 -16.04 -7.01
C GLY A 154 -2.67 -14.96 -6.81
N GLN A 155 -2.27 -13.68 -6.75
CA GLN A 155 -3.21 -12.56 -6.65
C GLN A 155 -4.12 -12.45 -7.87
N MET A 156 -3.63 -12.73 -9.08
CA MET A 156 -4.48 -12.77 -10.28
C MET A 156 -5.51 -13.90 -10.21
N ILE A 157 -5.11 -15.11 -9.79
CA ILE A 157 -6.03 -16.24 -9.60
C ILE A 157 -7.08 -15.93 -8.53
N ASP A 158 -6.69 -15.31 -7.41
CA ASP A 158 -7.60 -14.89 -6.34
C ASP A 158 -8.60 -13.81 -6.80
N ILE A 159 -8.17 -12.80 -7.55
CA ILE A 159 -9.09 -11.80 -8.14
C ILE A 159 -10.10 -12.47 -9.09
N LEU A 160 -9.63 -13.38 -9.94
CA LEU A 160 -10.49 -14.11 -10.89
C LEU A 160 -11.50 -15.02 -10.17
N SER A 161 -11.09 -15.71 -9.09
CA SER A 161 -11.96 -16.60 -8.33
C SER A 161 -13.01 -15.81 -7.52
N ARG A 162 -12.59 -14.74 -6.81
CA ARG A 162 -13.49 -13.89 -6.01
C ARG A 162 -14.57 -13.21 -6.86
N LYS A 163 -14.26 -12.81 -8.10
CA LYS A 163 -15.22 -12.13 -8.98
C LYS A 163 -16.20 -13.04 -9.72
N ASN A 164 -15.86 -14.32 -9.94
CA ASN A 164 -16.63 -15.19 -10.84
C ASN A 164 -16.68 -16.67 -10.41
N TYR A 165 -17.05 -16.93 -9.14
CA TYR A 165 -17.37 -18.28 -8.67
C TYR A 165 -18.41 -18.96 -9.59
N GLY A 166 -17.95 -19.89 -10.44
CA GLY A 166 -18.76 -20.70 -11.37
C GLY A 166 -19.16 -20.07 -12.72
N GLN A 167 -18.97 -18.77 -12.95
CA GLN A 167 -19.45 -18.08 -14.18
C GLN A 167 -18.36 -17.72 -15.20
N CYS A 168 -17.09 -17.78 -14.82
CA CYS A 168 -16.00 -17.46 -15.74
C CYS A 168 -15.82 -18.55 -16.81
N ASN A 169 -15.71 -18.15 -18.07
CA ASN A 169 -15.37 -19.05 -19.20
C ASN A 169 -13.86 -19.35 -19.27
N PHE A 170 -13.25 -19.65 -18.12
CA PHE A 170 -11.90 -20.22 -18.06
C PHE A 170 -11.88 -21.48 -17.20
N SER A 171 -10.94 -22.36 -17.50
CA SER A 171 -10.55 -23.50 -16.67
C SER A 171 -9.04 -23.51 -16.61
N LEU A 172 -8.49 -23.64 -15.40
CA LEU A 172 -7.07 -23.84 -15.15
C LEU A 172 -6.91 -25.23 -14.54
N SER A 173 -6.33 -26.15 -15.31
CA SER A 173 -6.04 -27.52 -14.89
C SER A 173 -4.53 -27.67 -14.68
N VAL A 174 -4.13 -28.11 -13.49
CA VAL A 174 -2.73 -28.42 -13.15
C VAL A 174 -2.63 -29.92 -12.87
N ALA A 175 -1.87 -30.63 -13.71
CA ALA A 175 -1.55 -32.05 -13.51
C ALA A 175 -0.34 -32.19 -12.56
N ILE A 176 -0.46 -33.05 -11.56
CA ILE A 176 0.62 -33.45 -10.65
C ILE A 176 0.60 -34.98 -10.57
N ASP A 177 1.54 -35.62 -11.25
CA ASP A 177 1.60 -37.07 -11.46
C ASP A 177 0.29 -37.65 -12.07
N GLU A 178 -0.55 -38.33 -11.28
CA GLU A 178 -1.87 -38.84 -11.72
C GLU A 178 -3.05 -37.98 -11.23
N ASP A 179 -2.80 -37.00 -10.35
CA ASP A 179 -3.81 -36.09 -9.81
C ASP A 179 -3.94 -34.81 -10.66
N TYR A 180 -5.15 -34.24 -10.68
CA TYR A 180 -5.43 -32.98 -11.37
C TYR A 180 -6.11 -32.00 -10.41
N ILE A 181 -5.61 -30.76 -10.38
CA ILE A 181 -6.23 -29.65 -9.66
C ILE A 181 -6.87 -28.72 -10.69
N ASP A 182 -8.20 -28.68 -10.69
CA ASP A 182 -8.99 -27.83 -11.58
C ASP A 182 -9.54 -26.59 -10.85
N ILE A 183 -9.40 -25.42 -11.46
CA ILE A 183 -9.97 -24.15 -11.01
C ILE A 183 -10.75 -23.52 -12.17
N GLY A 184 -12.05 -23.31 -11.98
CA GLY A 184 -12.91 -22.64 -12.96
C GLY A 184 -14.25 -23.35 -13.12
N LYS A 185 -14.77 -23.34 -14.35
CA LYS A 185 -16.09 -23.92 -14.65
C LYS A 185 -15.98 -25.42 -14.94
N GLU A 186 -16.60 -26.24 -14.08
CA GLU A 186 -16.78 -27.67 -14.33
C GLU A 186 -17.49 -27.89 -15.68
N ASN A 187 -16.95 -28.81 -16.50
CA ASN A 187 -17.41 -29.11 -17.86
C ASN A 187 -17.18 -27.98 -18.90
N PHE A 188 -16.09 -27.22 -18.78
CA PHE A 188 -15.62 -26.39 -19.91
C PHE A 188 -15.21 -27.29 -21.08
N VAL A 189 -15.98 -27.26 -22.17
CA VAL A 189 -15.59 -27.92 -23.42
C VAL A 189 -14.38 -27.17 -23.97
N GLN A 190 -13.20 -27.79 -23.89
CA GLN A 190 -12.00 -27.28 -24.56
C GLN A 190 -12.26 -27.27 -26.06
N ASP A 191 -12.49 -26.08 -26.62
CA ASP A 191 -12.45 -25.87 -28.06
C ASP A 191 -10.98 -26.03 -28.49
N SER A 192 -10.65 -27.17 -29.09
CA SER A 192 -9.28 -27.58 -29.41
C SER A 192 -8.56 -26.62 -30.36
N THR A 193 -9.31 -25.72 -31.01
CA THR A 193 -8.79 -24.64 -31.87
C THR A 193 -7.95 -23.60 -31.12
N LEU A 194 -8.10 -23.45 -29.80
CA LEU A 194 -7.25 -22.58 -28.98
C LEU A 194 -5.87 -23.20 -28.67
N LEU A 195 -5.75 -24.52 -28.73
CA LEU A 195 -4.52 -25.24 -28.37
C LEU A 195 -3.45 -25.19 -29.46
N GLU A 196 -3.85 -25.04 -30.73
CA GLU A 196 -2.94 -25.07 -31.89
C GLU A 196 -2.09 -23.80 -32.05
N ASN A 197 -2.31 -22.75 -31.25
CA ASN A 197 -1.62 -21.46 -31.34
C ASN A 197 -0.86 -21.07 -30.05
N SER A 198 -0.74 -21.95 -29.05
CA SER A 198 -0.33 -21.58 -27.69
C SER A 198 1.15 -21.80 -27.33
N GLU A 199 2.01 -22.26 -28.24
CA GLU A 199 3.39 -22.70 -27.95
C GLU A 199 4.32 -21.66 -27.28
N ASN A 200 3.95 -20.38 -27.19
CA ASN A 200 4.80 -19.31 -26.66
C ASN A 200 4.09 -18.31 -25.71
N VAL A 201 2.95 -18.66 -25.10
CA VAL A 201 2.23 -17.72 -24.20
C VAL A 201 2.49 -18.06 -22.73
N GLU A 202 3.15 -17.16 -21.98
CA GLU A 202 3.38 -17.36 -20.54
C GLU A 202 2.09 -17.24 -19.73
N LEU A 203 1.94 -18.10 -18.70
CA LEU A 203 0.78 -18.13 -17.79
C LEU A 203 0.43 -16.75 -17.22
N CYS A 204 1.44 -15.96 -16.82
CA CYS A 204 1.25 -14.62 -16.29
C CYS A 204 0.53 -13.69 -17.29
N ASP A 205 0.78 -13.81 -18.59
CA ASP A 205 0.14 -12.97 -19.61
C ASP A 205 -1.26 -13.47 -19.97
N VAL A 206 -1.54 -14.78 -19.84
CA VAL A 206 -2.91 -15.33 -19.95
C VAL A 206 -3.77 -14.84 -18.80
N LEU A 207 -3.29 -15.00 -17.56
CA LEU A 207 -3.98 -14.53 -16.36
C LEU A 207 -4.19 -13.01 -16.39
N TRP A 208 -3.18 -12.24 -16.81
CA TRP A 208 -3.32 -10.79 -16.91
C TRP A 208 -4.33 -10.35 -17.97
N LYS A 209 -4.41 -11.02 -19.12
CA LYS A 209 -5.47 -10.79 -20.11
C LYS A 209 -6.86 -11.08 -19.54
N ALA A 210 -7.00 -12.15 -18.76
CA ALA A 210 -8.26 -12.49 -18.10
C ALA A 210 -8.65 -11.44 -17.04
N VAL A 211 -7.70 -10.98 -16.21
CA VAL A 211 -7.94 -9.89 -15.24
C VAL A 211 -8.30 -8.60 -15.96
N LYS A 212 -7.56 -8.19 -17.00
CA LYS A 212 -7.87 -7.01 -17.84
C LYS A 212 -9.27 -7.04 -18.47
N ALA A 213 -9.87 -8.21 -18.67
CA ALA A 213 -11.25 -8.34 -19.17
C ALA A 213 -12.33 -8.17 -18.07
N LEU A 214 -11.92 -8.10 -16.79
CA LEU A 214 -12.77 -7.76 -15.64
C LEU A 214 -12.57 -6.31 -15.15
N LEU A 215 -11.60 -5.57 -15.71
CA LEU A 215 -11.27 -4.18 -15.39
C LEU A 215 -11.97 -3.20 -16.33
#